data_AF-A0A836VZJ1-F1
#
_entry.id   AF-A0A836VZJ1-F1
#
_cell.length_a   1.000
_cell.length_b   1.000
_cell.length_c   1.000
_cell.angle_alpha   90.00
_cell.angle_beta   90.00
_cell.angle_gamma   90.00
#
_symmetry.space_group_name_H-M   'P 1'
#
loop_
_entity.id
_entity.type
_entity.pdbx_description
1 polymer ?
#
loop_
_entity_poly.entity_id
_entity_poly.type
_entity_poly.pdbx_seq_one_letter_code
_entity_poly.pdbx_strand_id
1 'polypeptide(L)'
;MRSLIQTWRRVSLWVAVTICAASVIVFLVFWIPGLPSREPYGALADLVNIWQGLLHYDGARGHLPSPTTKDIETGNCHSWRVEVYQLTPHPLQPRFDYDYRKAWNDPANLRLQQRGLWLFGYRHRSVRDSATEGECVTYYKAITGAGTAFDPAKHHSLRRLPNDLVLVVRVEESQTHWMQPGDLDIDELSECKDPKRVLCRENGYAVLFADGSVWTLSEELEFSDLSKFFTIAGADRYDREEVLAPYATFVFP
;
A
#
# COMPACT_ATOMS: atom_id res chain seq x y z
N MET A 1 -68.64 3.24 0.75
CA MET A 1 -67.96 3.04 2.06
C MET A 1 -66.71 2.16 1.99
N ARG A 2 -66.75 0.97 1.35
CA ARG A 2 -65.55 0.10 1.22
C ARG A 2 -64.38 0.69 0.42
N SER A 3 -64.65 1.45 -0.66
CA SER A 3 -63.59 2.07 -1.47
C SER A 3 -62.81 3.14 -0.71
N LEU A 4 -63.50 3.98 0.07
CA LEU A 4 -62.90 4.98 0.97
C LEU A 4 -61.98 4.35 2.01
N ILE A 5 -62.40 3.26 2.65
CA ILE A 5 -61.57 2.56 3.64
C ILE A 5 -60.29 2.00 2.99
N GLN A 6 -60.38 1.55 1.74
CA GLN A 6 -59.24 0.99 1.01
C GLN A 6 -58.25 2.07 0.54
N THR A 7 -58.72 3.24 0.10
CA THR A 7 -57.84 4.38 -0.22
C THR A 7 -57.14 4.91 1.01
N TRP A 8 -57.83 5.07 2.15
CA TRP A 8 -57.21 5.50 3.40
C TRP A 8 -56.11 4.55 3.88
N ARG A 9 -56.32 3.22 3.82
CA ARG A 9 -55.29 2.24 4.17
C ARG A 9 -54.04 2.36 3.29
N ARG A 10 -54.20 2.59 1.99
CA ARG A 10 -53.07 2.77 1.07
C ARG A 10 -52.30 4.06 1.38
N VAL A 11 -53.00 5.16 1.62
CA VAL A 11 -52.36 6.44 1.97
C VAL A 11 -51.61 6.34 3.30
N SER A 12 -52.22 5.76 4.34
CA SER A 12 -51.56 5.57 5.64
C SER A 12 -50.32 4.68 5.55
N LEU A 13 -50.36 3.62 4.72
CA LEU A 13 -49.21 2.76 4.49
C LEU A 13 -48.06 3.55 3.82
N TRP A 14 -48.36 4.34 2.78
CA TRP A 14 -47.34 5.15 2.10
C TRP A 14 -46.73 6.20 3.01
N VAL A 15 -47.53 6.88 3.84
CA VAL A 15 -47.03 7.85 4.82
C VAL A 15 -46.11 7.15 5.84
N ALA A 16 -46.49 5.99 6.35
CA ALA A 16 -45.67 5.24 7.30
C ALA A 16 -44.33 4.78 6.68
N VAL A 17 -44.35 4.31 5.43
CA VAL A 17 -43.13 3.93 4.69
C VAL A 17 -42.21 5.13 4.48
N THR A 18 -42.74 6.27 4.06
CA THR A 18 -41.94 7.48 3.85
C THR A 18 -41.32 7.99 5.14
N ILE A 19 -42.06 7.96 6.26
CA ILE A 19 -41.54 8.33 7.57
C ILE A 19 -40.42 7.37 7.98
N CYS A 20 -40.61 6.05 7.85
CA CYS A 20 -39.56 5.07 8.17
C CYS A 20 -38.30 5.28 7.31
N ALA A 21 -38.45 5.48 6.00
CA ALA A 21 -37.31 5.72 5.11
C ALA A 21 -36.58 7.02 5.47
N ALA A 22 -37.31 8.11 5.74
CA ALA A 22 -36.73 9.37 6.17
C ALA A 22 -36.01 9.23 7.53
N SER A 23 -36.59 8.51 8.48
CA SER A 23 -35.96 8.23 9.78
C SER A 23 -34.69 7.39 9.64
N VAL A 24 -34.67 6.39 8.75
CA VAL A 24 -33.45 5.64 8.43
C VAL A 24 -32.41 6.56 7.80
N ILE A 25 -32.77 7.40 6.84
CA ILE A 25 -31.81 8.34 6.21
C ILE A 25 -31.25 9.32 7.26
N VAL A 26 -32.11 9.90 8.11
CA VAL A 26 -31.67 10.81 9.19
C VAL A 26 -30.77 10.07 10.19
N PHE A 27 -31.11 8.84 10.57
CA PHE A 27 -30.25 8.01 11.42
C PHE A 27 -28.90 7.75 10.75
N LEU A 28 -28.90 7.35 9.48
CA LEU A 28 -27.68 7.11 8.71
C LEU A 28 -26.85 8.40 8.51
N VAL A 29 -27.45 9.58 8.39
CA VAL A 29 -26.73 10.84 8.20
C VAL A 29 -26.16 11.38 9.51
N PHE A 30 -26.92 11.28 10.61
CA PHE A 30 -26.55 11.90 11.89
C PHE A 30 -25.82 10.98 12.87
N TRP A 31 -25.95 9.66 12.73
CA TRP A 31 -25.27 8.69 13.61
C TRP A 31 -24.09 7.96 12.97
N ILE A 32 -23.88 8.17 11.67
CA ILE A 32 -22.68 7.74 10.93
C ILE A 32 -21.62 8.87 10.74
N PRO A 33 -21.73 10.12 11.22
CA PRO A 33 -20.55 10.97 11.38
C PRO A 33 -19.74 10.42 12.56
N GLY A 34 -18.67 9.70 12.23
CA GLY A 34 -17.89 8.92 13.20
C GLY A 34 -17.51 7.53 12.71
N LEU A 35 -17.95 7.09 11.51
CA LEU A 35 -17.21 6.02 10.85
C LEU A 35 -15.78 6.50 10.69
N PRO A 36 -14.77 5.76 11.19
CA PRO A 36 -13.38 6.13 11.02
C PRO A 36 -13.15 6.42 9.53
N SER A 37 -12.38 7.46 9.26
CA SER A 37 -11.96 7.78 7.90
C SER A 37 -11.60 6.47 7.19
N ARG A 38 -12.12 6.24 5.97
CA ARG A 38 -11.87 5.01 5.21
C ARG A 38 -10.38 4.84 4.81
N GLU A 39 -9.50 5.72 5.28
CA GLU A 39 -8.08 5.80 4.95
C GLU A 39 -7.27 4.56 5.31
N PRO A 40 -7.39 3.95 6.51
CA PRO A 40 -6.57 2.80 6.87
C PRO A 40 -6.78 1.64 5.89
N TYR A 41 -8.03 1.42 5.47
CA TYR A 41 -8.40 0.33 4.57
C TYR A 41 -7.80 0.45 3.17
N GLY A 42 -7.54 1.66 2.69
CA GLY A 42 -6.92 1.88 1.38
C GLY A 42 -5.49 1.37 1.33
N ALA A 43 -4.67 1.80 2.29
CA ALA A 43 -3.26 1.39 2.37
C ALA A 43 -3.11 -0.12 2.57
N LEU A 44 -3.97 -0.71 3.39
CA LEU A 44 -3.97 -2.15 3.63
C LEU A 44 -4.27 -2.93 2.35
N ALA A 45 -5.32 -2.55 1.62
CA ALA A 45 -5.68 -3.21 0.37
C ALA A 45 -4.55 -3.11 -0.68
N ASP A 46 -3.89 -1.95 -0.78
CA ASP A 46 -2.77 -1.75 -1.69
C ASP A 46 -1.56 -2.62 -1.28
N LEU A 47 -1.19 -2.67 0.00
CA LEU A 47 -0.10 -3.51 0.51
C LEU A 47 -0.39 -5.01 0.28
N VAL A 48 -1.64 -5.46 0.47
CA VAL A 48 -2.05 -6.83 0.13
C VAL A 48 -1.88 -7.10 -1.37
N ASN A 49 -2.26 -6.16 -2.24
CA ASN A 49 -2.08 -6.34 -3.67
C ASN A 49 -0.58 -6.35 -4.06
N ILE A 50 0.25 -5.54 -3.38
CA ILE A 50 1.71 -5.53 -3.56
C ILE A 50 2.29 -6.88 -3.14
N TRP A 51 1.88 -7.41 -1.99
CA TRP A 51 2.26 -8.74 -1.53
C TRP A 51 1.94 -9.83 -2.56
N GLN A 52 0.71 -9.83 -3.09
CA GLN A 52 0.33 -10.77 -4.14
C GLN A 52 1.25 -10.63 -5.36
N GLY A 53 1.55 -9.41 -5.78
CA GLY A 53 2.49 -9.18 -6.88
C GLY A 53 3.90 -9.72 -6.60
N LEU A 54 4.43 -9.49 -5.40
CA LEU A 54 5.73 -10.02 -4.96
C LEU A 54 5.73 -11.55 -4.92
N LEU A 55 4.65 -12.17 -4.43
CA LEU A 55 4.47 -13.62 -4.40
C LEU A 55 4.46 -14.23 -5.81
N HIS A 56 3.78 -13.59 -6.77
CA HIS A 56 3.78 -14.03 -8.18
C HIS A 56 5.16 -13.86 -8.81
N TYR A 57 5.86 -12.77 -8.51
CA TYR A 57 7.22 -12.54 -8.98
C TYR A 57 8.18 -13.61 -8.44
N ASP A 58 8.19 -13.85 -7.12
CA ASP A 58 9.01 -14.89 -6.48
C ASP A 58 8.66 -16.29 -7.02
N GLY A 59 7.37 -16.59 -7.22
CA GLY A 59 6.95 -17.85 -7.84
C GLY A 59 7.47 -18.04 -9.26
N ALA A 60 7.61 -16.96 -10.04
CA ALA A 60 8.09 -17.00 -11.42
C ALA A 60 9.62 -16.95 -11.55
N ARG A 61 10.31 -16.27 -10.63
CA ARG A 61 11.76 -16.00 -10.70
C ARG A 61 12.59 -16.75 -9.66
N GLY A 62 11.95 -17.29 -8.62
CA GLY A 62 12.60 -17.97 -7.49
C GLY A 62 13.24 -17.03 -6.48
N HIS A 63 13.02 -15.72 -6.61
CA HIS A 63 13.52 -14.68 -5.71
C HIS A 63 12.69 -13.40 -5.81
N LEU A 64 12.82 -12.50 -4.84
CA LEU A 64 12.31 -11.13 -4.86
C LEU A 64 13.06 -10.26 -5.89
N PRO A 65 12.40 -9.23 -6.47
CA PRO A 65 13.05 -8.33 -7.41
C PRO A 65 14.15 -7.51 -6.73
N SER A 66 15.17 -7.10 -7.47
CA SER A 66 16.12 -6.10 -6.98
C SER A 66 15.40 -4.78 -6.74
N PRO A 67 15.77 -3.99 -5.70
CA PRO A 67 15.15 -2.69 -5.45
C PRO A 67 15.31 -1.73 -6.63
N THR A 68 16.47 -1.80 -7.28
CA THR A 68 16.78 -1.14 -8.54
C THR A 68 17.35 -2.15 -9.50
N THR A 69 16.73 -2.31 -10.66
CA THR A 69 17.29 -3.12 -11.74
C THR A 69 17.92 -2.21 -12.77
N LYS A 70 19.18 -2.49 -13.13
CA LYS A 70 19.94 -1.76 -14.13
C LYS A 70 20.07 -2.61 -15.39
N ASP A 71 19.65 -2.06 -16.52
CA ASP A 71 19.91 -2.63 -17.83
C ASP A 71 21.42 -2.60 -18.12
N ILE A 72 21.98 -3.74 -18.51
CA ILE A 72 23.44 -3.91 -18.65
C ILE A 72 23.96 -3.15 -19.88
N GLU A 73 23.17 -3.09 -20.95
CA GLU A 73 23.60 -2.47 -22.22
C GLU A 73 23.54 -0.94 -22.15
N THR A 74 22.47 -0.40 -21.58
CA THR A 74 22.17 1.04 -21.61
C THR A 74 22.48 1.74 -20.29
N GLY A 75 22.62 0.98 -19.20
CA GLY A 75 22.79 1.52 -17.86
C GLY A 75 21.53 2.17 -17.28
N ASN A 76 20.39 2.09 -17.98
CA ASN A 76 19.13 2.61 -17.51
C ASN A 76 18.60 1.81 -16.33
N CYS A 77 17.97 2.49 -15.38
CA CYS A 77 17.45 1.86 -14.18
C CYS A 77 15.92 1.99 -14.10
N HIS A 78 15.27 0.95 -13.59
CA HIS A 78 13.84 0.96 -13.26
C HIS A 78 13.56 0.40 -11.87
N SER A 79 12.42 0.82 -11.33
CA SER A 79 11.89 0.39 -10.03
C SER A 79 11.40 -1.05 -10.06
N TRP A 80 11.63 -1.80 -8.97
CA TRP A 80 11.07 -3.14 -8.75
C TRP A 80 9.55 -3.22 -8.97
N ARG A 81 8.85 -2.11 -8.75
CA ARG A 81 7.41 -1.96 -8.95
C ARG A 81 6.98 -2.25 -10.38
N VAL A 82 7.82 -1.93 -11.38
CA VAL A 82 7.57 -2.24 -12.80
C VAL A 82 7.52 -3.76 -13.01
N GLU A 83 8.46 -4.47 -12.42
CA GLU A 83 8.58 -5.92 -12.57
C GLU A 83 7.44 -6.67 -11.87
N VAL A 84 7.13 -6.24 -10.65
CA VAL A 84 5.99 -6.77 -9.89
C VAL A 84 4.69 -6.55 -10.67
N TYR A 85 4.44 -5.33 -11.15
CA TYR A 85 3.22 -5.04 -11.88
C TYR A 85 3.04 -5.93 -13.12
N GLN A 86 4.10 -6.20 -13.90
CA GLN A 86 4.00 -7.04 -15.09
C GLN A 86 3.62 -8.49 -14.80
N LEU A 87 3.92 -8.98 -13.60
CA LEU A 87 3.65 -10.36 -13.19
C LEU A 87 2.43 -10.51 -12.29
N THR A 88 1.88 -9.42 -11.74
CA THR A 88 0.63 -9.44 -10.99
C THR A 88 -0.55 -9.81 -11.92
N PRO A 89 -1.23 -10.95 -11.71
CA PRO A 89 -2.40 -11.29 -12.50
C PRO A 89 -3.55 -10.38 -12.11
N HIS A 90 -4.04 -9.58 -13.05
CA HIS A 90 -5.22 -8.76 -12.83
C HIS A 90 -6.15 -8.81 -14.04
N PRO A 91 -7.43 -9.22 -13.87
CA PRO A 91 -8.33 -9.49 -14.99
C PRO A 91 -8.61 -8.25 -15.86
N LEU A 92 -8.45 -7.05 -15.31
CA LEU A 92 -8.68 -5.79 -16.01
C LEU A 92 -7.38 -5.11 -16.52
N GLN A 93 -6.21 -5.72 -16.31
CA GLN A 93 -4.94 -5.09 -16.69
C GLN A 93 -4.15 -6.01 -17.63
N PRO A 94 -4.20 -5.76 -18.95
CA PRO A 94 -3.31 -6.45 -19.87
C PRO A 94 -1.87 -6.08 -19.53
N ARG A 95 -0.96 -7.05 -19.74
CA ARG A 95 0.48 -6.78 -19.71
C ARG A 95 0.78 -5.57 -20.59
N PHE A 96 1.66 -4.70 -20.11
CA PHE A 96 2.12 -3.56 -20.89
C PHE A 96 3.51 -3.79 -21.44
N ASP A 97 3.83 -3.06 -22.50
CA ASP A 97 5.12 -3.09 -23.18
C ASP A 97 6.00 -1.96 -22.65
N TYR A 98 6.81 -2.29 -21.64
CA TYR A 98 7.82 -1.40 -21.05
C TYR A 98 9.16 -1.62 -21.74
N ASP A 99 9.78 -0.54 -22.20
CA ASP A 99 11.06 -0.60 -22.89
C ASP A 99 12.20 -0.47 -21.87
N TYR A 100 12.75 -1.63 -21.46
CA TYR A 100 13.85 -1.72 -20.50
C TYR A 100 15.16 -1.10 -21.00
N ARG A 101 15.30 -0.85 -22.30
CA ARG A 101 16.48 -0.17 -22.87
C ARG A 101 16.39 1.34 -22.75
N LYS A 102 15.28 1.88 -22.29
CA LYS A 102 15.05 3.31 -22.13
C LYS A 102 14.93 3.67 -20.66
N ALA A 103 15.29 4.90 -20.32
CA ALA A 103 15.10 5.41 -18.98
C ALA A 103 13.61 5.37 -18.60
N TRP A 104 13.32 5.26 -17.30
CA TRP A 104 11.94 5.21 -16.82
C TRP A 104 11.11 6.45 -17.21
N ASN A 105 11.78 7.59 -17.38
CA ASN A 105 11.20 8.88 -17.77
C ASN A 105 11.26 9.15 -19.29
N ASP A 106 11.66 8.17 -20.11
CA ASP A 106 11.53 8.30 -21.56
C ASP A 106 10.04 8.40 -21.94
N PRO A 107 9.65 9.23 -22.93
CA PRO A 107 8.26 9.34 -23.38
C PRO A 107 7.57 7.99 -23.69
N ALA A 108 8.32 7.00 -24.20
CA ALA A 108 7.80 5.66 -24.48
C ALA A 108 7.43 4.88 -23.21
N ASN A 109 8.10 5.13 -22.09
CA ASN A 109 7.77 4.53 -20.79
C ASN A 109 6.77 5.40 -20.02
N LEU A 110 6.87 6.74 -20.07
CA LEU A 110 5.94 7.66 -19.39
C LEU A 110 4.48 7.50 -19.82
N ARG A 111 4.20 7.00 -21.03
CA ARG A 111 2.84 6.61 -21.45
C ARG A 111 2.17 5.61 -20.49
N LEU A 112 2.98 4.87 -19.70
CA LEU A 112 2.55 3.88 -18.74
C LEU A 112 2.29 4.45 -17.33
N GLN A 113 2.57 5.74 -17.08
CA GLN A 113 2.50 6.33 -15.74
C GLN A 113 1.17 6.06 -15.00
N GLN A 114 0.04 6.12 -15.71
CA GLN A 114 -1.30 5.90 -15.15
C GLN A 114 -1.56 4.43 -14.74
N ARG A 115 -0.75 3.48 -15.21
CA ARG A 115 -0.89 2.05 -14.89
C ARG A 115 -0.58 1.79 -13.42
N GLY A 116 0.50 2.38 -12.90
CA GLY A 116 0.96 2.18 -11.55
C GLY A 116 0.04 2.75 -10.47
N LEU A 117 -0.83 3.71 -10.81
CA LEU A 117 -1.77 4.31 -9.84
C LEU A 117 -2.70 3.29 -9.18
N TRP A 118 -2.98 2.18 -9.87
CA TRP A 118 -3.83 1.13 -9.32
C TRP A 118 -3.17 0.38 -8.18
N LEU A 119 -1.86 0.16 -8.23
CA LEU A 119 -1.17 -0.70 -7.26
C LEU A 119 -0.30 0.10 -6.29
N PHE A 120 0.26 1.22 -6.75
CA PHE A 120 1.28 1.96 -6.04
C PHE A 120 0.88 3.40 -5.72
N GLY A 121 -0.22 3.88 -6.31
CA GLY A 121 -0.78 5.21 -6.03
C GLY A 121 -1.75 5.18 -4.87
N TYR A 122 -1.81 6.26 -4.09
CA TYR A 122 -2.77 6.36 -2.98
C TYR A 122 -4.15 6.75 -3.51
N ARG A 123 -5.07 5.79 -3.59
CA ARG A 123 -6.42 5.98 -4.14
C ARG A 123 -7.32 6.90 -3.31
N HIS A 124 -6.93 7.25 -2.08
CA HIS A 124 -7.85 7.85 -1.10
C HIS A 124 -7.68 9.36 -0.89
N ARG A 125 -6.67 10.03 -1.45
CA ARG A 125 -6.74 11.50 -1.53
C ARG A 125 -7.72 11.85 -2.63
N SER A 126 -8.78 12.58 -2.29
CA SER A 126 -9.52 13.37 -3.26
C SER A 126 -8.50 14.18 -4.05
N VAL A 127 -8.32 13.80 -5.31
CA VAL A 127 -7.38 14.35 -6.30
C VAL A 127 -7.77 15.78 -6.68
N ARG A 128 -8.16 16.62 -5.72
CA ARG A 128 -8.68 17.97 -6.00
C ARG A 128 -7.78 19.12 -5.60
N ASP A 129 -6.93 18.98 -4.57
CA ASP A 129 -6.32 20.21 -4.01
C ASP A 129 -4.80 20.35 -4.22
N SER A 130 -4.08 19.36 -4.75
CA SER A 130 -2.61 19.54 -4.94
C SER A 130 -1.89 18.58 -5.88
N ALA A 131 -2.58 17.60 -6.50
CA ALA A 131 -1.98 16.88 -7.60
C ALA A 131 -1.88 17.85 -8.78
N THR A 132 -0.71 18.45 -8.97
CA THR A 132 -0.28 18.88 -10.30
C THR A 132 -0.62 17.74 -11.25
N GLU A 133 -1.58 17.97 -12.14
CA GLU A 133 -2.07 16.98 -13.09
C GLU A 133 -0.88 16.34 -13.83
N GLY A 134 -0.44 15.16 -13.40
CA GLY A 134 0.64 14.44 -14.07
C GLY A 134 1.54 13.56 -13.21
N GLU A 135 1.74 13.84 -11.93
CA GLU A 135 2.77 13.11 -11.16
C GLU A 135 2.23 11.81 -10.54
N CYS A 136 2.48 10.68 -11.22
CA CYS A 136 2.14 9.34 -10.73
C CYS A 136 3.14 8.86 -9.67
N VAL A 137 3.06 9.46 -8.48
CA VAL A 137 3.92 9.15 -7.34
C VAL A 137 3.52 7.85 -6.65
N THR A 138 4.49 7.16 -6.06
CA THR A 138 4.26 5.97 -5.23
C THR A 138 4.19 6.30 -3.75
N TYR A 139 3.37 5.59 -2.97
CA TYR A 139 3.34 5.72 -1.51
C TYR A 139 3.93 4.51 -0.79
N TYR A 140 4.51 3.55 -1.52
CA TYR A 140 4.96 2.30 -0.94
C TYR A 140 6.41 2.09 -1.32
N LYS A 141 7.30 2.01 -0.33
CA LYS A 141 8.74 1.80 -0.52
C LYS A 141 9.20 0.51 0.13
N ALA A 142 10.06 -0.21 -0.57
CA ALA A 142 10.77 -1.35 0.01
C ALA A 142 11.82 -0.86 1.01
N ILE A 143 12.14 -1.71 2.00
CA ILE A 143 13.30 -1.49 2.86
C ILE A 143 14.52 -2.17 2.23
N THR A 144 15.55 -1.39 1.95
CA THR A 144 16.73 -1.78 1.17
C THR A 144 18.00 -1.61 1.99
N GLY A 145 19.09 -2.23 1.51
CA GLY A 145 20.39 -2.21 2.17
C GLY A 145 20.85 -3.60 2.57
N ALA A 146 22.03 -3.67 3.19
CA ALA A 146 22.65 -4.94 3.53
C ALA A 146 21.79 -5.72 4.56
N GLY A 147 21.50 -6.99 4.26
CA GLY A 147 20.76 -7.87 5.17
C GLY A 147 19.24 -7.63 5.23
N THR A 148 18.68 -6.77 4.38
CA THR A 148 17.22 -6.65 4.19
C THR A 148 16.72 -7.66 3.16
N ALA A 149 15.39 -7.72 2.94
CA ALA A 149 14.81 -8.56 1.87
C ALA A 149 15.21 -8.08 0.46
N PHE A 150 15.44 -6.78 0.31
CA PHE A 150 15.81 -6.10 -0.95
C PHE A 150 17.28 -5.67 -0.91
N ASP A 151 18.16 -6.59 -0.50
CA ASP A 151 19.60 -6.38 -0.52
C ASP A 151 20.10 -6.30 -1.99
N PRO A 152 20.74 -5.18 -2.42
CA PRO A 152 21.19 -5.03 -3.79
C PRO A 152 22.31 -6.02 -4.18
N ALA A 153 23.02 -6.59 -3.20
CA ALA A 153 24.06 -7.59 -3.43
C ALA A 153 23.53 -9.03 -3.39
N LYS A 154 22.32 -9.26 -2.87
CA LYS A 154 21.79 -10.60 -2.66
C LYS A 154 20.30 -10.72 -2.90
N HIS A 155 19.94 -11.66 -3.78
CA HIS A 155 18.56 -12.05 -3.99
C HIS A 155 18.09 -13.03 -2.91
N HIS A 156 16.88 -12.80 -2.41
CA HIS A 156 16.23 -13.64 -1.42
C HIS A 156 14.93 -14.24 -1.98
N SER A 157 14.70 -15.52 -1.75
CA SER A 157 13.37 -16.11 -1.97
C SER A 157 12.46 -15.79 -0.81
N LEU A 158 11.23 -15.41 -1.12
CA LEU A 158 10.20 -15.06 -0.14
C LEU A 158 9.99 -16.18 0.89
N ARG A 159 9.99 -17.44 0.44
CA ARG A 159 9.84 -18.64 1.31
C ARG A 159 10.98 -18.87 2.29
N ARG A 160 12.10 -18.17 2.13
CA ARG A 160 13.28 -18.30 3.00
C ARG A 160 13.45 -17.10 3.93
N LEU A 161 12.59 -16.10 3.82
CA LEU A 161 12.62 -14.94 4.69
C LEU A 161 11.91 -15.26 6.01
N PRO A 162 12.35 -14.69 7.15
CA PRO A 162 11.60 -14.75 8.39
C PRO A 162 10.24 -14.07 8.21
N ASN A 163 9.16 -14.67 8.72
CA ASN A 163 7.81 -14.14 8.59
C ASN A 163 7.68 -12.70 9.11
N ASP A 164 8.43 -12.38 10.17
CA ASP A 164 8.38 -11.10 10.88
C ASP A 164 9.18 -9.98 10.19
N LEU A 165 9.83 -10.27 9.06
CA LEU A 165 10.59 -9.29 8.30
C LEU A 165 9.66 -8.31 7.58
N VAL A 166 9.85 -7.01 7.81
CA VAL A 166 9.17 -5.95 7.06
C VAL A 166 9.76 -5.85 5.66
N LEU A 167 8.90 -5.94 4.64
CA LEU A 167 9.28 -5.85 3.23
C LEU A 167 9.08 -4.43 2.68
N VAL A 168 7.87 -3.92 2.87
CA VAL A 168 7.38 -2.67 2.25
C VAL A 168 6.67 -1.87 3.31
N VAL A 169 6.93 -0.57 3.32
CA VAL A 169 6.26 0.39 4.20
C VAL A 169 5.54 1.43 3.36
N ARG A 170 4.42 1.92 3.87
CA ARG A 170 3.83 3.15 3.37
C ARG A 170 4.74 4.32 3.77
N VAL A 171 4.96 5.23 2.83
CA VAL A 171 5.67 6.49 3.05
C VAL A 171 4.76 7.65 2.67
N GLU A 172 4.88 8.73 3.41
CA GLU A 172 4.23 9.98 3.06
C GLU A 172 5.19 10.82 2.20
N GLU A 173 4.63 11.57 1.25
CA GLU A 173 5.39 12.56 0.46
C GLU A 173 6.62 12.00 -0.27
N SER A 174 6.52 10.79 -0.82
CA SER A 174 7.67 10.15 -1.49
C SER A 174 8.30 10.99 -2.61
N GLN A 175 7.47 11.83 -3.27
CA GLN A 175 7.78 12.54 -4.52
C GLN A 175 8.46 11.65 -5.58
N THR A 176 8.33 10.32 -5.45
CA THR A 176 9.03 9.34 -6.28
C THR A 176 8.03 8.79 -7.27
N HIS A 177 8.30 8.95 -8.57
CA HIS A 177 7.46 8.33 -9.59
C HIS A 177 7.50 6.80 -9.45
N TRP A 178 6.39 6.07 -9.59
CA TRP A 178 6.39 4.62 -9.28
C TRP A 178 7.36 3.78 -10.14
N MET A 179 7.66 4.22 -11.37
CA MET A 179 8.67 3.58 -12.24
C MET A 179 10.11 4.00 -11.94
N GLN A 180 10.31 5.09 -11.20
CA GLN A 180 11.61 5.63 -10.83
C GLN A 180 12.22 4.78 -9.71
N PRO A 181 13.48 4.32 -9.84
CA PRO A 181 14.21 3.71 -8.73
C PRO A 181 14.33 4.67 -7.53
N GLY A 182 14.23 4.16 -6.31
CA GLY A 182 14.36 4.98 -5.11
C GLY A 182 13.49 4.47 -3.98
N ASP A 183 14.05 3.57 -3.19
CA ASP A 183 13.40 2.99 -2.02
C ASP A 183 14.07 3.51 -0.74
N LEU A 184 13.81 2.91 0.42
CA LEU A 184 14.36 3.38 1.69
C LEU A 184 15.60 2.56 2.03
N ASP A 185 16.76 3.19 2.06
CA ASP A 185 17.98 2.56 2.54
C ASP A 185 18.00 2.54 4.08
N ILE A 186 18.33 1.39 4.67
CA ILE A 186 18.30 1.21 6.12
C ILE A 186 19.36 2.06 6.83
N ASP A 187 20.53 2.27 6.22
CA ASP A 187 21.58 3.09 6.81
C ASP A 187 21.14 4.56 6.79
N GLU A 188 20.58 5.04 5.67
CA GLU A 188 20.01 6.40 5.57
C GLU A 188 18.86 6.63 6.58
N LEU A 189 18.00 5.62 6.79
CA LEU A 189 16.93 5.69 7.78
C LEU A 189 17.47 5.80 9.22
N SER A 190 18.57 5.10 9.52
CA SER A 190 19.19 5.13 10.84
C SER A 190 19.90 6.45 11.14
N GLU A 191 20.36 7.16 10.10
CA GLU A 191 20.94 8.51 10.21
C GLU A 191 19.87 9.62 10.19
N CYS A 192 18.64 9.31 9.77
CA CYS A 192 17.55 10.26 9.69
C CYS A 192 17.20 10.79 11.10
N LYS A 193 17.13 12.12 11.24
CA LYS A 193 16.78 12.77 12.52
C LYS A 193 15.31 12.55 12.92
N ASP A 194 14.44 12.35 11.93
CA ASP A 194 13.01 12.19 12.14
C ASP A 194 12.42 11.23 11.09
N PRO A 195 12.70 9.92 11.23
CA PRO A 195 12.16 8.91 10.33
C PRO A 195 10.63 8.79 10.48
N LYS A 196 10.06 9.17 11.64
CA LYS A 196 8.61 9.16 11.85
C LYS A 196 7.91 10.06 10.84
N ARG A 197 8.45 11.26 10.55
CA ARG A 197 7.87 12.18 9.56
C ARG A 197 7.78 11.59 8.14
N VAL A 198 8.66 10.66 7.77
CA VAL A 198 8.68 10.03 6.45
C VAL A 198 7.72 8.83 6.40
N LEU A 199 7.65 8.05 7.49
CA LEU A 199 6.97 6.75 7.53
C LEU A 199 5.59 6.78 8.19
N CYS A 200 5.29 7.82 8.97
CA CYS A 200 4.15 7.91 9.86
C CYS A 200 3.44 9.26 9.70
N ARG A 201 2.11 9.22 9.65
CA ARG A 201 1.23 10.40 9.74
C ARG A 201 0.10 10.15 10.72
N GLU A 202 -0.96 10.95 10.67
CA GLU A 202 -2.16 10.93 11.54
C GLU A 202 -2.77 9.53 11.80
N ASN A 203 -2.42 8.50 11.01
CA ASN A 203 -2.93 7.14 11.14
C ASN A 203 -1.85 6.08 11.47
N GLY A 204 -0.63 6.49 11.82
CA GLY A 204 0.44 5.56 12.17
C GLY A 204 1.27 5.03 10.99
N TYR A 205 1.95 3.90 11.20
CA TYR A 205 2.74 3.19 10.17
C TYR A 205 1.89 2.10 9.51
N ALA A 206 1.92 2.00 8.18
CA ALA A 206 1.36 0.84 7.49
C ALA A 206 2.49 0.00 6.89
N VAL A 207 2.58 -1.27 7.28
CA VAL A 207 3.71 -2.15 6.97
C VAL A 207 3.24 -3.49 6.42
N LEU A 208 3.98 -4.01 5.44
CA LEU A 208 3.81 -5.34 4.88
C LEU A 208 4.95 -6.24 5.35
N PHE A 209 4.61 -7.38 5.95
CA PHE A 209 5.55 -8.40 6.38
C PHE A 209 5.78 -9.49 5.32
N ALA A 210 6.84 -10.27 5.51
CA ALA A 210 7.26 -11.32 4.59
C ALA A 210 6.34 -12.56 4.59
N ASP A 211 5.44 -12.69 5.56
CA ASP A 211 4.36 -13.69 5.52
C ASP A 211 3.10 -13.20 4.79
N GLY A 212 3.07 -11.93 4.37
CA GLY A 212 1.94 -11.31 3.70
C GLY A 212 0.97 -10.59 4.62
N SER A 213 1.16 -10.67 5.93
CA SER A 213 0.33 -9.91 6.87
C SER A 213 0.63 -8.41 6.74
N VAL A 214 -0.41 -7.61 6.91
CA VAL A 214 -0.33 -6.15 6.80
C VAL A 214 -0.85 -5.52 8.07
N TRP A 215 -0.02 -4.68 8.68
CA TRP A 215 -0.33 -4.07 9.97
C TRP A 215 -0.38 -2.57 9.84
N THR A 216 -1.33 -1.96 10.56
CA THR A 216 -1.28 -0.55 10.91
C THR A 216 -0.85 -0.43 12.36
N LEU A 217 0.22 0.32 12.60
CA LEU A 217 0.85 0.50 13.92
C LEU A 217 0.65 1.94 14.38
N SER A 218 0.37 2.15 15.66
CA SER A 218 0.20 3.47 16.28
C SER A 218 1.42 4.38 16.07
N GLU A 219 1.20 5.70 16.01
CA GLU A 219 2.26 6.70 15.99
C GLU A 219 3.09 6.75 17.29
N GLU A 220 2.52 6.20 18.37
CA GLU A 220 3.18 6.02 19.67
C GLU A 220 4.31 4.97 19.60
N LEU A 221 4.34 4.13 18.57
CA LEU A 221 5.43 3.18 18.36
C LEU A 221 6.75 3.94 18.11
N GLU A 222 7.76 3.58 18.88
CA GLU A 222 9.11 4.07 18.67
C GLU A 222 9.72 3.47 17.41
N PHE A 223 10.36 4.31 16.60
CA PHE A 223 10.93 3.87 15.33
C PHE A 223 12.02 2.82 15.53
N SER A 224 12.78 2.89 16.64
CA SER A 224 13.77 1.90 17.00
C SER A 224 13.17 0.50 17.15
N ASP A 225 11.95 0.38 17.67
CA ASP A 225 11.25 -0.89 17.79
C ASP A 225 10.79 -1.43 16.43
N LEU A 226 10.26 -0.56 15.55
CA LEU A 226 9.92 -0.95 14.19
C LEU A 226 11.16 -1.39 13.38
N SER A 227 12.26 -0.64 13.50
CA SER A 227 13.50 -0.88 12.73
C SER A 227 14.16 -2.22 13.02
N LYS A 228 13.87 -2.84 14.18
CA LYS A 228 14.32 -4.21 14.51
C LYS A 228 13.89 -5.23 13.46
N PHE A 229 12.80 -4.96 12.74
CA PHE A 229 12.22 -5.88 11.76
C PHE A 229 12.60 -5.54 10.31
N PHE A 230 13.54 -4.62 10.08
CA PHE A 230 13.97 -4.24 8.72
C PHE A 230 15.05 -5.15 8.13
N THR A 231 15.76 -5.90 8.97
CA THR A 231 16.79 -6.86 8.56
C THR A 231 16.38 -8.28 8.90
N ILE A 232 16.87 -9.25 8.13
CA ILE A 232 16.66 -10.68 8.37
C ILE A 232 17.15 -11.06 9.78
N ALA A 233 18.37 -10.63 10.15
CA ALA A 233 18.95 -10.94 11.45
C ALA A 233 18.17 -10.33 12.62
N GLY A 234 17.54 -9.17 12.41
CA GLY A 234 16.66 -8.55 13.40
C GLY A 234 15.34 -9.30 13.54
N ALA A 235 14.69 -9.64 12.42
CA ALA A 235 13.45 -10.42 12.41
C ALA A 235 13.63 -11.85 12.96
N ASP A 236 14.82 -12.45 12.88
CA ASP A 236 15.13 -13.73 13.54
C ASP A 236 15.32 -13.61 15.07
N ARG A 237 15.63 -12.41 15.57
CA ARG A 237 15.96 -12.17 16.98
C ARG A 237 14.77 -11.72 17.81
N TYR A 238 13.86 -10.97 17.20
CA TYR A 238 12.74 -10.33 17.87
C TYR A 238 11.43 -10.94 17.38
N ASP A 239 10.49 -11.12 18.30
CA ASP A 239 9.11 -11.54 17.99
C ASP A 239 8.26 -10.29 17.75
N ARG A 240 7.66 -10.16 16.56
CA ARG A 240 6.83 -8.99 16.24
C ARG A 240 5.57 -8.92 17.08
N GLU A 241 5.02 -10.04 17.54
CA GLU A 241 3.82 -10.05 18.38
C GLU A 241 4.14 -9.51 19.78
N GLU A 242 5.34 -9.78 20.29
CA GLU A 242 5.77 -9.22 21.57
C GLU A 242 6.06 -7.71 21.47
N VAL A 243 6.75 -7.30 20.39
CA VAL A 243 7.26 -5.93 20.26
C VAL A 243 6.24 -4.97 19.64
N LEU A 244 5.54 -5.39 18.59
CA LEU A 244 4.70 -4.51 17.77
C LEU A 244 3.20 -4.64 18.05
N ALA A 245 2.70 -5.81 18.48
CA ALA A 245 1.25 -6.00 18.69
C ALA A 245 0.63 -5.05 19.72
N PRO A 246 1.32 -4.62 20.81
CA PRO A 246 0.79 -3.59 21.71
C PRO A 246 0.44 -2.27 21.02
N TYR A 247 1.04 -2.01 19.85
CA TYR A 247 0.85 -0.81 19.05
C TYR A 247 -0.02 -1.08 17.81
N ALA A 248 -0.44 -2.31 17.54
CA ALA A 248 -1.23 -2.63 16.36
C ALA A 248 -2.64 -2.04 16.49
N THR A 249 -2.98 -1.09 15.60
CA THR A 249 -4.32 -0.50 15.51
C THR A 249 -5.20 -1.27 14.52
N PHE A 250 -4.58 -1.98 13.56
CA PHE A 250 -5.25 -2.88 12.65
C PHE A 250 -4.30 -3.99 12.18
N VAL A 251 -4.83 -5.20 12.02
CA VAL A 251 -4.09 -6.36 11.50
C VAL A 251 -4.91 -7.02 10.40
N PHE A 252 -4.30 -7.18 9.22
CA PHE A 252 -4.81 -8.01 8.14
C PHE A 252 -3.93 -9.27 8.03
N PRO A 253 -4.48 -10.46 8.27
CA PRO A 253 -3.74 -11.72 8.15
C PRO A 253 -3.50 -12.15 6.69
#